data_AF-A0A1V4QRW6-F1
#
_entry.id   AF-A0A1V4QRW6-F1
#
_cell.length_a   1.000
_cell.length_b   1.000
_cell.length_c   1.000
_cell.angle_alpha   90.00
_cell.angle_beta   90.00
_cell.angle_gamma   90.00
#
_symmetry.space_group_name_H-M   'P 1'
#
loop_
_entity.id
_entity.type
_entity.pdbx_description
1 polymer ?
#
loop_
_entity_poly.entity_id
_entity_poly.type
_entity_poly.pdbx_seq_one_letter_code
_entity_poly.pdbx_strand_id
1 'polypeptide(L)'
;MHAVIIAVGDELTSGAVVDTNSAYLAARLGELGIETVRHETVGDDVPALIEAISRAAAQAELVIITGGLGPTPDDLTRQALASALGTKLVEDPRQARRIEEFFSRRGRQMKPSNRAQALVPRGAEAIDNDCGTAPGLTATVGKARLFVLPGPPHEMRQMFTLRVLPELSAETALATRLVHTFGAGESDVAEAIADLMDRRANPRLGTTAQAGVVTVRITARGPDAQAAERLAEKTAELVRARLGELAFGADGETLPAVVGSLLRSAGQTLAVAESCTGGLLGALLTETPGASEYFLGGVVAYANEAKACLLDVPQEMLLAHGAVSEPVAEHMAAGARRCFGAEWGIGLTGIAGPTGGSKEKPLGLVYIAVAGPRAGAVHRHVFPGTREVVRRRAALAALNHLRLALKRP
;
A
#
# COMPACT_ATOMS: atom_id res chain seq x y z
N MET A 1 -20.82 -4.60 14.55
CA MET A 1 -20.68 -5.79 13.72
C MET A 1 -19.21 -6.17 13.59
N HIS A 2 -18.85 -7.38 14.00
CA HIS A 2 -17.53 -7.97 13.73
C HIS A 2 -17.58 -8.92 12.53
N ALA A 3 -16.46 -9.04 11.82
CA ALA A 3 -16.29 -9.96 10.70
C ALA A 3 -15.09 -10.89 10.85
N VAL A 4 -15.21 -12.12 10.36
CA VAL A 4 -14.09 -13.05 10.13
C VAL A 4 -13.98 -13.34 8.64
N ILE A 5 -12.75 -13.37 8.12
CA ILE A 5 -12.48 -13.73 6.73
C ILE A 5 -11.74 -15.06 6.70
N ILE A 6 -12.22 -15.99 5.85
CA ILE A 6 -11.60 -17.30 5.61
C ILE A 6 -11.16 -17.35 4.15
N ALA A 7 -9.86 -17.47 3.90
CA ALA A 7 -9.32 -17.73 2.57
C ALA A 7 -9.02 -19.22 2.41
N VAL A 8 -9.50 -19.81 1.31
CA VAL A 8 -9.42 -21.25 1.04
C VAL A 8 -8.49 -21.50 -0.15
N GLY A 9 -7.50 -22.37 0.04
CA GLY A 9 -6.62 -22.84 -1.02
C GLY A 9 -5.30 -23.40 -0.48
N ASP A 10 -4.89 -24.56 -0.96
CA ASP A 10 -3.59 -25.16 -0.64
C ASP A 10 -2.40 -24.29 -1.10
N GLU A 11 -2.55 -23.54 -2.19
CA GLU A 11 -1.57 -22.57 -2.67
C GLU A 11 -1.36 -21.39 -1.70
N LEU A 12 -2.38 -21.06 -0.90
CA LEU A 12 -2.31 -20.01 0.12
C LEU A 12 -1.62 -20.54 1.38
N THR A 13 -1.96 -21.74 1.83
CA THR A 13 -1.33 -22.35 3.02
C THR A 13 0.14 -22.71 2.78
N SER A 14 0.49 -23.11 1.55
CA SER A 14 1.88 -23.36 1.15
C SER A 14 2.69 -22.07 0.88
N GLY A 15 2.04 -20.91 0.76
CA GLY A 15 2.68 -19.64 0.44
C GLY A 15 3.08 -19.49 -1.02
N ALA A 16 2.61 -20.36 -1.92
CA ALA A 16 2.82 -20.22 -3.36
C ALA A 16 2.09 -18.98 -3.92
N VAL A 17 0.98 -18.60 -3.30
CA VAL A 17 0.23 -17.38 -3.60
C VAL A 17 -0.01 -16.59 -2.31
N VAL A 18 0.19 -15.27 -2.39
CA VAL A 18 -0.12 -14.36 -1.27
C VAL A 18 -1.63 -14.10 -1.25
N ASP A 19 -2.24 -14.28 -0.08
CA ASP A 19 -3.66 -13.92 0.13
C ASP A 19 -3.86 -12.40 0.07
N THR A 20 -4.17 -11.91 -1.13
CA THR A 20 -4.56 -10.52 -1.37
C THR A 20 -6.07 -10.30 -1.25
N ASN A 21 -6.86 -11.38 -1.21
CA ASN A 21 -8.31 -11.31 -1.15
C ASN A 21 -8.77 -10.88 0.25
N SER A 22 -8.23 -11.50 1.30
CA SER A 22 -8.57 -11.11 2.68
C SER A 22 -8.16 -9.67 2.96
N ALA A 23 -7.00 -9.23 2.45
CA ALA A 23 -6.57 -7.84 2.57
C ALA A 23 -7.55 -6.86 1.90
N TYR A 24 -8.02 -7.18 0.69
CA TYR A 24 -9.03 -6.38 -0.01
C TYR A 24 -10.36 -6.35 0.76
N LEU A 25 -10.88 -7.52 1.13
CA LEU A 25 -12.16 -7.64 1.82
C LEU A 25 -12.16 -6.91 3.17
N ALA A 26 -11.11 -7.06 3.97
CA ALA A 26 -10.96 -6.36 5.24
C ALA A 26 -10.90 -4.84 5.07
N ALA A 27 -10.20 -4.35 4.04
CA ALA A 27 -10.17 -2.92 3.73
C ALA A 27 -11.57 -2.40 3.40
N ARG A 28 -12.33 -3.11 2.56
CA ARG A 28 -13.69 -2.70 2.17
C ARG A 28 -14.70 -2.79 3.33
N LEU A 29 -14.61 -3.82 4.17
CA LEU A 29 -15.41 -3.92 5.39
C LEU A 29 -15.08 -2.80 6.38
N GLY A 30 -13.79 -2.47 6.49
CA GLY A 30 -13.30 -1.33 7.26
C GLY A 30 -13.76 0.03 6.73
N GLU A 31 -14.21 0.16 5.48
CA GLU A 31 -14.87 1.38 5.00
C GLU A 31 -16.33 1.48 5.51
N LEU A 32 -16.95 0.33 5.81
CA LEU A 32 -18.33 0.22 6.32
C LEU A 32 -18.44 0.16 7.85
N GLY A 33 -17.38 0.41 8.62
CA GLY A 33 -17.48 0.28 10.08
C GLY A 33 -17.50 -1.15 10.59
N ILE A 34 -17.30 -2.14 9.72
CA ILE A 34 -17.28 -3.54 10.09
C ILE A 34 -15.84 -3.94 10.43
N GLU A 35 -15.57 -4.18 11.71
CA GLU A 35 -14.23 -4.55 12.16
C GLU A 35 -13.96 -6.02 11.85
N THR A 36 -12.98 -6.28 10.99
CA THR A 36 -12.46 -7.62 10.76
C THR A 36 -11.55 -8.02 11.91
N VAL A 37 -12.02 -8.94 12.76
CA VAL A 37 -11.31 -9.36 13.98
C VAL A 37 -10.31 -10.48 13.74
N ARG A 38 -10.44 -11.21 12.63
CA ARG A 38 -9.58 -12.34 12.30
C ARG A 38 -9.59 -12.66 10.81
N HIS A 39 -8.40 -12.98 10.28
CA HIS A 39 -8.24 -13.70 9.02
C HIS A 39 -7.82 -15.14 9.35
N GLU A 40 -8.30 -16.08 8.57
CA GLU A 40 -7.89 -17.48 8.64
C GLU A 40 -7.64 -17.99 7.22
N THR A 41 -6.53 -18.70 7.01
CA THR A 41 -6.22 -19.37 5.75
C THR A 41 -6.32 -20.87 5.97
N VAL A 42 -7.09 -21.57 5.15
CA VAL A 42 -7.41 -22.99 5.30
C VAL A 42 -7.12 -23.70 3.98
N GLY A 43 -6.53 -24.89 4.04
CA GLY A 43 -6.32 -25.73 2.86
C GLY A 43 -7.63 -26.34 2.35
N ASP A 44 -7.55 -27.06 1.25
CA ASP A 44 -8.69 -27.71 0.60
C ASP A 44 -9.03 -29.04 1.32
N ASP A 45 -9.46 -28.92 2.58
CA ASP A 45 -9.85 -30.05 3.45
C ASP A 45 -11.22 -29.79 4.11
N VAL A 46 -12.17 -30.71 3.91
CA VAL A 46 -13.55 -30.54 4.39
C VAL A 46 -13.63 -30.43 5.92
N PRO A 47 -13.04 -31.34 6.73
CA PRO A 47 -12.99 -31.20 8.18
C PRO A 47 -12.42 -29.85 8.65
N ALA A 48 -11.30 -29.42 8.10
CA ALA A 48 -10.68 -28.14 8.45
C ALA A 48 -11.59 -26.95 8.12
N LEU A 49 -12.23 -26.95 6.95
CA LEU A 49 -13.19 -25.91 6.56
C LEU A 49 -14.41 -25.87 7.47
N ILE A 50 -14.94 -27.03 7.89
CA ILE A 50 -16.08 -27.10 8.82
C ILE A 50 -15.70 -26.50 10.18
N GLU A 51 -14.52 -26.82 10.70
CA GLU A 51 -14.01 -26.25 11.95
C GLU A 51 -13.87 -24.73 11.84
N ALA A 52 -13.24 -24.25 10.76
CA ALA A 52 -13.03 -22.83 10.50
C ALA A 52 -14.36 -22.06 10.41
N ILE A 53 -15.34 -22.58 9.67
CA ILE A 53 -16.68 -22.00 9.54
C ILE A 53 -17.35 -21.92 10.90
N SER A 54 -17.34 -23.02 11.67
CA SER A 54 -18.01 -23.10 12.97
C SER A 54 -17.39 -22.12 13.97
N ARG A 55 -16.05 -22.04 13.99
CA ARG A 55 -15.30 -21.11 14.85
C ARG A 55 -15.57 -19.65 14.45
N ALA A 56 -15.54 -19.34 13.16
CA ALA A 56 -15.81 -17.99 12.66
C ALA A 56 -17.24 -17.53 13.01
N ALA A 57 -18.23 -18.41 12.82
CA ALA A 57 -19.62 -18.13 13.12
C ALA A 57 -19.91 -17.93 14.63
N ALA A 58 -19.06 -18.49 15.50
CA ALA A 58 -19.15 -18.25 16.94
C ALA A 58 -18.49 -16.92 17.38
N GLN A 59 -17.60 -16.36 16.58
CA GLN A 59 -16.79 -15.17 16.93
C GLN A 59 -17.31 -13.87 16.31
N ALA A 60 -18.07 -13.94 15.22
CA ALA A 60 -18.49 -12.78 14.45
C ALA A 60 -19.91 -12.91 13.91
N GLU A 61 -20.53 -11.76 13.64
CA GLU A 61 -21.86 -11.65 13.02
C GLU A 61 -21.79 -11.83 11.49
N LEU A 62 -20.63 -11.55 10.89
CA LEU A 62 -20.37 -11.67 9.46
C LEU A 62 -19.17 -12.61 9.22
N VAL A 63 -19.32 -13.55 8.29
CA VAL A 63 -18.22 -14.41 7.85
C VAL A 63 -18.12 -14.34 6.33
N ILE A 64 -16.95 -13.99 5.81
CA ILE A 64 -16.68 -14.00 4.36
C ILE A 64 -15.68 -15.09 4.06
N ILE A 65 -16.01 -15.97 3.14
CA ILE A 65 -15.17 -17.07 2.67
C ILE A 65 -14.81 -16.80 1.21
N THR A 66 -13.57 -17.01 0.79
CA THR A 66 -13.13 -16.85 -0.60
C THR A 66 -12.27 -18.03 -1.02
N GLY A 67 -12.61 -18.66 -2.15
CA GLY A 67 -11.93 -19.86 -2.67
C GLY A 67 -12.79 -21.13 -2.66
N GLY A 68 -12.28 -22.19 -3.28
CA GLY A 68 -12.89 -23.53 -3.29
C GLY A 68 -14.29 -23.66 -3.90
N LEU A 69 -14.65 -22.78 -4.87
CA LEU A 69 -15.93 -22.76 -5.59
C LEU A 69 -15.81 -23.15 -7.08
N GLY A 70 -14.64 -23.49 -7.58
CA GLY A 70 -14.44 -23.96 -8.93
C GLY A 70 -15.08 -25.35 -9.21
N PRO A 71 -14.77 -25.94 -10.37
CA PRO A 71 -15.29 -27.23 -10.80
C PRO A 71 -14.36 -28.43 -10.49
N THR A 72 -13.21 -28.22 -9.83
CA THR A 72 -12.20 -29.27 -9.62
C THR A 72 -12.44 -30.04 -8.32
N PRO A 73 -11.84 -31.25 -8.14
CA PRO A 73 -12.11 -32.09 -6.97
C PRO A 73 -11.68 -31.50 -5.63
N ASP A 74 -10.71 -30.59 -5.64
CA ASP A 74 -10.21 -29.77 -4.54
C ASP A 74 -11.17 -28.61 -4.19
N ASP A 75 -12.14 -28.26 -5.04
CA ASP A 75 -13.15 -27.25 -4.72
C ASP A 75 -14.22 -27.77 -3.74
N LEU A 76 -13.85 -27.75 -2.46
CA LEU A 76 -14.55 -28.39 -1.35
C LEU A 76 -15.36 -27.45 -0.46
N THR A 77 -15.36 -26.14 -0.76
CA THR A 77 -16.01 -25.14 0.11
C THR A 77 -17.53 -25.30 0.17
N ARG A 78 -18.18 -25.71 -0.94
CA ARG A 78 -19.63 -25.99 -0.94
C ARG A 78 -20.01 -27.17 -0.04
N GLN A 79 -19.19 -28.21 -0.06
CA GLN A 79 -19.35 -29.45 0.69
C GLN A 79 -19.17 -29.18 2.19
N ALA A 80 -18.15 -28.39 2.54
CA ALA A 80 -17.93 -27.92 3.90
C ALA A 80 -19.09 -27.06 4.41
N LEU A 81 -19.57 -26.10 3.60
CA LEU A 81 -20.73 -25.27 3.96
C LEU A 81 -22.00 -26.10 4.15
N ALA A 82 -22.27 -27.06 3.27
CA ALA A 82 -23.42 -27.96 3.42
C ALA A 82 -23.35 -28.78 4.72
N SER A 83 -22.15 -29.26 5.06
CA SER A 83 -21.90 -30.00 6.30
C SER A 83 -22.08 -29.10 7.54
N ALA A 84 -21.58 -27.87 7.50
CA ALA A 84 -21.75 -26.88 8.58
C ALA A 84 -23.23 -26.49 8.80
N LEU A 85 -24.04 -26.51 7.75
CA LEU A 85 -25.49 -26.29 7.81
C LEU A 85 -26.29 -27.56 8.19
N GLY A 86 -25.65 -28.72 8.28
CA GLY A 86 -26.34 -29.99 8.50
C GLY A 86 -27.27 -30.39 7.35
N THR A 87 -26.96 -29.98 6.12
CA THR A 87 -27.82 -30.13 4.94
C THR A 87 -27.10 -30.85 3.79
N LYS A 88 -27.83 -31.12 2.70
CA LYS A 88 -27.28 -31.70 1.47
C LYS A 88 -27.15 -30.64 0.39
N LEU A 89 -26.20 -30.84 -0.52
CA LEU A 89 -26.11 -30.12 -1.77
C LEU A 89 -27.27 -30.53 -2.70
N VAL A 90 -27.90 -29.54 -3.33
CA VAL A 90 -28.93 -29.71 -4.34
C VAL A 90 -28.57 -28.88 -5.56
N GLU A 91 -28.88 -29.38 -6.75
CA GLU A 91 -28.66 -28.61 -7.98
C GLU A 91 -29.66 -27.44 -8.03
N ASP A 92 -29.14 -26.24 -8.26
CA ASP A 92 -29.94 -25.07 -8.61
C ASP A 92 -30.08 -25.00 -10.15
N PRO A 93 -31.28 -25.25 -10.71
CA PRO A 93 -31.49 -25.24 -12.16
C PRO A 93 -31.21 -23.87 -12.80
N ARG A 94 -31.39 -22.77 -12.06
CA ARG A 94 -31.10 -21.41 -12.56
C ARG A 94 -29.60 -21.23 -12.72
N GLN A 95 -28.80 -21.64 -11.73
CA GLN A 95 -27.34 -21.57 -11.82
C GLN A 95 -26.78 -22.52 -12.87
N ALA A 96 -27.33 -23.75 -12.98
CA ALA A 96 -26.94 -24.69 -14.04
C ALA A 96 -27.12 -24.08 -15.44
N ARG A 97 -28.26 -23.42 -15.69
CA ARG A 97 -28.52 -22.71 -16.96
C ARG A 97 -27.56 -21.55 -17.18
N ARG A 98 -27.28 -20.74 -16.16
CA ARG A 98 -26.33 -19.62 -16.27
C ARG A 98 -24.92 -20.11 -16.64
N ILE A 99 -24.47 -21.20 -16.05
CA ILE A 99 -23.18 -21.82 -16.37
C ILE A 99 -23.18 -22.31 -17.82
N GLU A 100 -24.22 -22.99 -18.25
CA GLU A 100 -24.37 -23.45 -19.64
C GLU A 100 -24.33 -22.27 -20.63
N GLU A 101 -25.12 -21.22 -20.39
CA GLU A 101 -25.12 -20.00 -21.19
C GLU A 101 -23.75 -19.32 -21.24
N PHE A 102 -23.02 -19.29 -20.13
CA PHE A 102 -21.68 -18.72 -20.07
C PHE A 102 -20.70 -19.44 -21.01
N PHE A 103 -20.77 -20.77 -21.08
CA PHE A 103 -19.99 -21.55 -22.04
C PHE A 103 -20.47 -21.34 -23.48
N SER A 104 -21.79 -21.37 -23.72
CA SER A 104 -22.37 -21.18 -25.05
C SER A 104 -22.05 -19.82 -25.66
N ARG A 105 -22.12 -18.73 -24.89
CA ARG A 105 -21.75 -17.37 -25.34
C ARG A 105 -20.29 -17.25 -25.77
N ARG A 106 -19.44 -18.18 -25.31
CA ARG A 106 -18.00 -18.26 -25.65
C ARG A 106 -17.71 -19.32 -26.71
N GLY A 107 -18.74 -19.90 -27.34
CA GLY A 107 -18.60 -20.94 -28.36
C GLY A 107 -18.02 -22.24 -27.82
N ARG A 108 -18.19 -22.53 -26.52
CA ARG A 108 -17.65 -23.72 -25.86
C ARG A 108 -18.79 -24.59 -25.33
N GLN A 109 -18.58 -25.90 -25.31
CA GLN A 109 -19.47 -26.84 -24.63
C GLN A 109 -19.10 -26.92 -23.14
N MET A 110 -20.11 -26.86 -22.26
CA MET A 110 -19.92 -27.05 -20.82
C MET A 110 -19.46 -28.49 -20.53
N LYS A 111 -18.39 -28.65 -19.75
CA LYS A 111 -17.95 -29.98 -19.29
C LYS A 111 -18.82 -30.47 -18.13
N PRO A 112 -18.97 -31.79 -17.93
CA PRO A 112 -19.74 -32.33 -16.80
C PRO A 112 -19.27 -31.84 -15.42
N SER A 113 -17.96 -31.64 -15.24
CA SER A 113 -17.40 -31.12 -13.97
C SER A 113 -17.91 -29.72 -13.61
N ASN A 114 -18.21 -28.87 -14.60
CA ASN A 114 -18.76 -27.53 -14.35
C ASN A 114 -20.17 -27.57 -13.75
N ARG A 115 -20.93 -28.65 -13.96
CA ARG A 115 -22.26 -28.79 -13.37
C ARG A 115 -22.22 -28.87 -11.85
N ALA A 116 -21.11 -29.35 -11.27
CA ALA A 116 -20.91 -29.36 -9.82
C ALA A 116 -20.94 -27.95 -9.21
N GLN A 117 -20.64 -26.91 -9.99
CA GLN A 117 -20.70 -25.52 -9.54
C GLN A 117 -22.15 -25.03 -9.32
N ALA A 118 -23.15 -25.70 -9.89
CA ALA A 118 -24.57 -25.42 -9.66
C ALA A 118 -25.11 -26.07 -8.38
N LEU A 119 -24.29 -26.82 -7.64
CA LEU A 119 -24.68 -27.44 -6.39
C LEU A 119 -24.66 -26.41 -5.25
N VAL A 120 -25.81 -26.18 -4.64
CA VAL A 120 -26.03 -25.22 -3.56
C VAL A 120 -26.51 -25.98 -2.32
N PRO A 121 -26.00 -25.68 -1.10
CA PRO A 121 -26.56 -26.26 0.12
C PRO A 121 -28.05 -25.94 0.24
N ARG A 122 -28.90 -26.94 0.50
CA ARG A 122 -30.33 -26.68 0.69
C ARG A 122 -30.55 -25.73 1.88
N GLY A 123 -31.21 -24.61 1.62
CA GLY A 123 -31.42 -23.51 2.58
C GLY A 123 -30.42 -22.36 2.45
N ALA A 124 -29.39 -22.51 1.61
CA ALA A 124 -28.55 -21.41 1.16
C ALA A 124 -29.08 -20.82 -0.16
N GLU A 125 -28.67 -19.60 -0.47
CA GLU A 125 -29.01 -18.91 -1.70
C GLU A 125 -27.76 -18.68 -2.56
N ALA A 126 -27.91 -18.77 -3.87
CA ALA A 126 -26.82 -18.54 -4.81
C ALA A 126 -26.69 -17.05 -5.14
N ILE A 127 -25.45 -16.55 -5.18
CA ILE A 127 -25.08 -15.21 -5.59
C ILE A 127 -24.57 -15.27 -7.02
N ASP A 128 -25.23 -14.56 -7.91
CA ASP A 128 -24.88 -14.56 -9.33
C ASP A 128 -23.44 -14.07 -9.56
N ASN A 129 -22.65 -14.87 -10.27
CA ASN A 129 -21.34 -14.48 -10.79
C ASN A 129 -21.51 -14.05 -12.26
N ASP A 130 -21.20 -12.78 -12.54
CA ASP A 130 -21.35 -12.21 -13.88
C ASP A 130 -20.03 -12.25 -14.68
N CYS A 131 -18.91 -12.61 -14.04
CA CYS A 131 -17.57 -12.64 -14.64
C CYS A 131 -16.95 -14.05 -14.68
N GLY A 132 -17.53 -15.04 -14.00
CA GLY A 132 -17.09 -16.43 -13.98
C GLY A 132 -18.24 -17.44 -13.91
N THR A 133 -17.90 -18.73 -13.80
CA THR A 133 -18.90 -19.82 -13.78
C THR A 133 -19.36 -20.18 -12.37
N ALA A 134 -18.53 -19.97 -11.35
CA ALA A 134 -18.85 -20.36 -9.98
C ALA A 134 -19.80 -19.33 -9.34
N PRO A 135 -21.07 -19.64 -9.05
CA PRO A 135 -21.88 -18.76 -8.23
C PRO A 135 -21.30 -18.67 -6.83
N GLY A 136 -21.42 -17.49 -6.21
CA GLY A 136 -21.20 -17.36 -4.78
C GLY A 136 -22.36 -17.96 -4.00
N LEU A 137 -22.24 -18.01 -2.69
CA LEU A 137 -23.29 -18.54 -1.81
C LEU A 137 -23.52 -17.60 -0.63
N THR A 138 -24.76 -17.48 -0.17
CA THR A 138 -25.08 -16.88 1.14
C THR A 138 -25.91 -17.85 1.98
N ALA A 139 -25.59 -17.90 3.27
CA ALA A 139 -26.25 -18.76 4.23
C ALA A 139 -26.17 -18.14 5.63
N THR A 140 -26.90 -18.71 6.59
CA THR A 140 -26.79 -18.36 8.00
C THR A 140 -26.35 -19.58 8.80
N VAL A 141 -25.26 -19.46 9.56
CA VAL A 141 -24.77 -20.49 10.48
C VAL A 141 -24.80 -19.93 11.89
N GLY A 142 -25.66 -20.49 12.75
CA GLY A 142 -25.92 -19.90 14.07
C GLY A 142 -26.50 -18.50 13.96
N LYS A 143 -25.80 -17.49 14.48
CA LYS A 143 -26.17 -16.07 14.36
C LYS A 143 -25.39 -15.34 13.24
N ALA A 144 -24.44 -16.01 12.62
CA ALA A 144 -23.55 -15.40 11.65
C ALA A 144 -24.11 -15.51 10.24
N ARG A 145 -24.06 -14.39 9.52
CA ARG A 145 -24.36 -14.34 8.08
C ARG A 145 -23.08 -14.66 7.30
N LEU A 146 -23.16 -15.61 6.39
CA LEU A 146 -22.05 -16.06 5.57
C LEU A 146 -22.20 -15.56 4.13
N PHE A 147 -21.07 -15.17 3.54
CA PHE A 147 -20.91 -14.99 2.09
C PHE A 147 -19.71 -15.80 1.62
N VAL A 148 -19.91 -16.69 0.65
CA VAL A 148 -18.86 -17.49 0.03
C VAL A 148 -18.65 -16.99 -1.39
N LEU A 149 -17.43 -16.54 -1.68
CA LEU A 149 -17.05 -15.85 -2.90
C LEU A 149 -16.02 -16.67 -3.69
N PRO A 150 -15.91 -16.46 -5.00
CA PRO A 150 -14.87 -17.09 -5.81
C PRO A 150 -13.46 -16.77 -5.30
N GLY A 151 -12.50 -17.64 -5.64
CA GLY A 151 -11.07 -17.44 -5.36
C GLY A 151 -10.40 -16.38 -6.26
N PRO A 152 -10.61 -16.39 -7.59
CA PRO A 152 -9.98 -15.41 -8.47
C PRO A 152 -10.28 -13.95 -8.05
N PRO A 153 -9.26 -13.10 -7.83
CA PRO A 153 -9.47 -11.77 -7.26
C PRO A 153 -10.43 -10.88 -8.04
N HIS A 154 -10.41 -10.95 -9.38
CA HIS A 154 -11.30 -10.15 -10.21
C HIS A 154 -12.77 -10.55 -10.04
N GLU A 155 -13.06 -11.87 -9.95
CA GLU A 155 -14.42 -12.36 -9.73
C GLU A 155 -14.92 -12.04 -8.33
N MET A 156 -14.08 -12.29 -7.32
CA MET A 156 -14.37 -11.99 -5.92
C MET A 156 -14.70 -10.51 -5.73
N ARG A 157 -13.84 -9.61 -6.24
CA ARG A 157 -14.01 -8.16 -6.07
C ARG A 157 -15.29 -7.64 -6.72
N GLN A 158 -15.60 -8.12 -7.93
CA GLN A 158 -16.82 -7.73 -8.64
C GLN A 158 -18.06 -8.23 -7.90
N MET A 159 -18.11 -9.50 -7.52
CA MET A 159 -19.23 -10.08 -6.77
C MET A 159 -19.42 -9.38 -5.42
N PHE A 160 -18.34 -9.17 -4.67
CA PHE A 160 -18.40 -8.48 -3.39
C PHE A 160 -18.96 -7.06 -3.56
N THR A 161 -18.46 -6.30 -4.51
CA THR A 161 -18.86 -4.89 -4.70
C THR A 161 -20.31 -4.76 -5.18
N LEU A 162 -20.76 -5.62 -6.10
CA LEU A 162 -22.08 -5.49 -6.72
C LEU A 162 -23.20 -6.22 -5.98
N ARG A 163 -22.89 -7.28 -5.24
CA ARG A 163 -23.88 -8.16 -4.62
C ARG A 163 -23.81 -8.18 -3.11
N VAL A 164 -22.61 -8.26 -2.52
CA VAL A 164 -22.46 -8.36 -1.06
C VAL A 164 -22.51 -6.98 -0.39
N LEU A 165 -21.72 -6.03 -0.89
CA LEU A 165 -21.55 -4.71 -0.30
C LEU A 165 -22.88 -3.96 -0.11
N PRO A 166 -23.84 -3.96 -1.07
CA PRO A 166 -25.13 -3.30 -0.89
C PRO A 166 -26.01 -3.91 0.22
N GLU A 167 -25.76 -5.17 0.58
CA GLU A 167 -26.50 -5.88 1.62
C GLU A 167 -25.91 -5.68 3.02
N LEU A 168 -24.72 -5.07 3.10
CA LEU A 168 -24.06 -4.71 4.34
C LEU A 168 -24.42 -3.26 4.67
N SER A 169 -25.20 -3.05 5.74
CA SER A 169 -25.47 -1.72 6.26
C SER A 169 -24.60 -1.46 7.48
N ALA A 170 -24.00 -0.28 7.52
CA ALA A 170 -23.27 0.21 8.68
C ALA A 170 -24.23 1.00 9.57
N GLU A 171 -24.36 0.66 10.85
CA GLU A 171 -25.08 1.50 11.83
C GLU A 171 -24.34 2.81 12.13
N THR A 172 -23.05 2.88 11.80
CA THR A 172 -22.19 4.06 12.02
C THR A 172 -21.31 4.29 10.82
N ALA A 173 -21.17 5.56 10.40
CA ALA A 173 -20.29 5.91 9.30
C ALA A 173 -18.84 6.00 9.77
N LEU A 174 -17.90 5.61 8.91
CA LEU A 174 -16.48 5.77 9.14
C LEU A 174 -15.88 6.81 8.20
N ALA A 175 -14.86 7.50 8.71
CA ALA A 175 -13.95 8.27 7.89
C ALA A 175 -12.52 7.98 8.33
N THR A 176 -11.63 7.85 7.35
CA THR A 176 -10.20 7.70 7.60
C THR A 176 -9.43 8.88 6.99
N ARG A 177 -8.45 9.38 7.74
CA ARG A 177 -7.42 10.30 7.27
C ARG A 177 -6.05 9.74 7.55
N LEU A 178 -5.12 9.95 6.62
CA LEU A 178 -3.72 9.59 6.79
C LEU A 178 -2.88 10.85 6.89
N VAL A 179 -1.91 10.86 7.80
CA VAL A 179 -0.85 11.87 7.86
C VAL A 179 0.48 11.16 7.62
N HIS A 180 1.16 11.53 6.55
CA HIS A 180 2.46 10.95 6.20
C HIS A 180 3.59 11.82 6.73
N THR A 181 4.57 11.15 7.33
CA THR A 181 5.75 11.79 7.89
C THR A 181 7.05 11.24 7.34
N PHE A 182 8.08 12.07 7.34
CA PHE A 182 9.43 11.70 6.94
C PHE A 182 10.47 12.41 7.80
N GLY A 183 11.51 11.69 8.22
CA GLY A 183 12.64 12.24 8.98
C GLY A 183 12.74 11.77 10.43
N ALA A 184 11.71 11.07 10.94
CA ALA A 184 11.70 10.48 12.28
C ALA A 184 11.30 9.00 12.23
N GLY A 185 11.70 8.22 13.25
CA GLY A 185 11.31 6.83 13.39
C GLY A 185 9.84 6.67 13.84
N GLU A 186 9.32 5.45 13.78
CA GLU A 186 7.95 5.18 14.22
C GLU A 186 7.75 5.48 15.70
N SER A 187 8.71 5.10 16.55
CA SER A 187 8.66 5.37 17.99
C SER A 187 8.60 6.87 18.30
N ASP A 188 9.41 7.67 17.61
CA ASP A 188 9.43 9.14 17.79
C ASP A 188 8.08 9.76 17.41
N VAL A 189 7.50 9.33 16.29
CA VAL A 189 6.19 9.81 15.83
C VAL A 189 5.09 9.39 16.80
N ALA A 190 5.11 8.14 17.26
CA ALA A 190 4.13 7.63 18.22
C ALA A 190 4.22 8.35 19.57
N GLU A 191 5.43 8.62 20.07
CA GLU A 191 5.66 9.37 21.31
C GLU A 191 5.11 10.80 21.22
N ALA A 192 5.32 11.48 20.09
CA ALA A 192 4.83 12.84 19.86
C ALA A 192 3.29 12.96 19.86
N ILE A 193 2.56 11.87 19.66
CA ILE A 193 1.09 11.82 19.63
C ILE A 193 0.50 10.84 20.65
N ALA A 194 1.28 10.41 21.65
CA ALA A 194 0.93 9.28 22.51
C ALA A 194 -0.41 9.44 23.25
N ASP A 195 -0.75 10.63 23.73
CA ASP A 195 -2.02 10.95 24.38
C ASP A 195 -3.24 10.83 23.44
N LEU A 196 -3.03 10.85 22.13
CA LEU A 196 -4.07 10.66 21.12
C LEU A 196 -4.22 9.19 20.71
N MET A 197 -3.36 8.28 21.18
CA MET A 197 -3.31 6.87 20.77
C MET A 197 -4.07 5.91 21.70
N ASP A 198 -5.01 6.40 22.52
CA ASP A 198 -5.89 5.52 23.28
C ASP A 198 -6.74 4.66 22.33
N ARG A 199 -6.62 3.33 22.44
CA ARG A 199 -7.35 2.36 21.60
C ARG A 199 -8.87 2.43 21.79
N ARG A 200 -9.35 2.97 22.92
CA ARG A 200 -10.78 3.14 23.20
C ARG A 200 -11.33 4.48 22.72
N ALA A 201 -10.46 5.41 22.32
CA ALA A 201 -10.87 6.73 21.84
C ALA A 201 -11.52 6.66 20.45
N ASN A 202 -12.24 7.72 20.12
CA ASN A 202 -12.74 8.03 18.80
C ASN A 202 -12.33 9.46 18.45
N PRO A 203 -11.47 9.69 17.44
CA PRO A 203 -10.91 8.71 16.50
C PRO A 203 -9.90 7.73 17.11
N ARG A 204 -9.76 6.55 16.48
CA ARG A 204 -8.69 5.58 16.77
C ARG A 204 -7.48 5.91 15.91
N LEU A 205 -6.31 6.00 16.54
CA LEU A 205 -5.04 6.27 15.85
C LEU A 205 -4.15 5.01 15.82
N GLY A 206 -3.35 4.90 14.76
CA GLY A 206 -2.29 3.91 14.64
C GLY A 206 -1.17 4.39 13.74
N THR A 207 0.05 3.96 14.03
CA THR A 207 1.23 4.26 13.19
C THR A 207 1.59 3.05 12.34
N THR A 208 2.21 3.29 11.20
CA THR A 208 2.80 2.24 10.37
C THR A 208 4.02 2.80 9.65
N ALA A 209 5.18 2.15 9.78
CA ALA A 209 6.37 2.49 9.02
C ALA A 209 6.51 1.61 7.78
N GLN A 210 6.55 2.23 6.60
CA GLN A 210 6.85 1.53 5.36
C GLN A 210 7.84 2.32 4.53
N ALA A 211 8.96 1.67 4.22
CA ALA A 211 9.95 2.15 3.26
C ALA A 211 10.45 3.59 3.53
N GLY A 212 10.61 3.94 4.81
CA GLY A 212 11.13 5.24 5.26
C GLY A 212 10.06 6.33 5.51
N VAL A 213 8.79 6.04 5.26
CA VAL A 213 7.65 6.91 5.59
C VAL A 213 6.91 6.31 6.79
N VAL A 214 6.65 7.12 7.81
CA VAL A 214 5.75 6.74 8.91
C VAL A 214 4.40 7.39 8.66
N THR A 215 3.35 6.58 8.61
CA THR A 215 1.98 7.04 8.39
C THR A 215 1.17 6.92 9.67
N VAL A 216 0.56 8.02 10.10
CA VAL A 216 -0.45 8.04 11.16
C VAL A 216 -1.81 7.87 10.51
N ARG A 217 -2.49 6.76 10.79
CA ARG A 217 -3.86 6.48 10.35
C ARG A 217 -4.83 6.91 11.45
N ILE A 218 -5.80 7.73 11.08
CA ILE A 218 -6.83 8.29 11.97
C ILE A 218 -8.18 7.79 11.46
N THR A 219 -8.83 6.92 12.20
CA THR A 219 -10.14 6.37 11.83
C THR A 219 -11.19 6.84 12.82
N ALA A 220 -12.11 7.68 12.36
CA ALA A 220 -13.20 8.25 13.13
C ALA A 220 -14.50 7.51 12.83
N ARG A 221 -15.36 7.41 13.85
CA ARG A 221 -16.75 6.94 13.74
C ARG A 221 -17.71 8.07 14.01
N GLY A 222 -18.80 8.14 13.26
CA GLY A 222 -19.85 9.15 13.45
C GLY A 222 -21.24 8.60 13.16
N PRO A 223 -22.29 9.32 13.58
CA PRO A 223 -23.69 8.97 13.25
C PRO A 223 -23.97 9.07 11.75
N ASP A 224 -23.18 9.87 11.03
CA ASP A 224 -23.22 10.02 9.57
C ASP A 224 -21.80 10.28 9.03
N ALA A 225 -21.63 10.15 7.71
CA ALA A 225 -20.35 10.30 7.04
C ALA A 225 -19.71 11.67 7.30
N GLN A 226 -20.51 12.73 7.32
CA GLN A 226 -20.04 14.09 7.51
C GLN A 226 -19.50 14.32 8.93
N ALA A 227 -20.13 13.74 9.94
CA ALA A 227 -19.69 13.78 11.32
C ALA A 227 -18.40 12.99 11.52
N ALA A 228 -18.28 11.82 10.91
CA ALA A 228 -17.05 11.03 10.94
C ALA A 228 -15.90 11.79 10.25
N GLU A 229 -16.13 12.35 9.06
CA GLU A 229 -15.13 13.12 8.31
C GLU A 229 -14.64 14.35 9.07
N ARG A 230 -15.55 15.16 9.63
CA ARG A 230 -15.18 16.32 10.45
C ARG A 230 -14.31 15.93 11.64
N LEU A 231 -14.63 14.82 12.30
CA LEU A 231 -13.87 14.37 13.46
C LEU A 231 -12.48 13.85 13.04
N ALA A 232 -12.40 13.05 11.96
CA ALA A 232 -11.12 12.59 11.42
C ALA A 232 -10.22 13.76 10.98
N GLU A 233 -10.78 14.75 10.29
CA GLU A 233 -10.03 15.91 9.79
C GLU A 233 -9.52 16.78 10.93
N LYS A 234 -10.38 17.10 11.91
CA LYS A 234 -9.98 17.87 13.10
C LYS A 234 -8.81 17.21 13.84
N THR A 235 -8.85 15.87 13.98
CA THR A 235 -7.74 15.13 14.59
C THR A 235 -6.51 15.09 13.69
N ALA A 236 -6.66 15.00 12.37
CA ALA A 236 -5.55 15.07 11.42
C ALA A 236 -4.83 16.43 11.46
N GLU A 237 -5.57 17.54 11.60
CA GLU A 237 -5.01 18.88 11.81
C GLU A 237 -4.19 18.96 13.09
N LEU A 238 -4.71 18.42 14.20
CA LEU A 238 -3.98 18.36 15.48
C LEU A 238 -2.68 17.54 15.34
N VAL A 239 -2.75 16.38 14.69
CA VAL A 239 -1.58 15.52 14.43
C VAL A 239 -0.56 16.25 13.57
N ARG A 240 -0.98 16.91 12.47
CA ARG A 240 -0.10 17.70 11.62
C ARG A 240 0.56 18.85 12.38
N ALA A 241 -0.18 19.55 13.23
CA ALA A 241 0.34 20.64 14.05
C ALA A 241 1.43 20.16 15.03
N ARG A 242 1.24 18.99 15.66
CA ARG A 242 2.22 18.41 16.59
C ARG A 242 3.47 17.88 15.91
N LEU A 243 3.31 17.24 14.76
CA LEU A 243 4.42 16.65 14.00
C LEU A 243 5.19 17.70 13.19
N GLY A 244 4.60 18.88 12.97
CA GLY A 244 5.26 20.04 12.37
C GLY A 244 5.90 19.71 11.02
N GLU A 245 7.21 20.00 10.90
CA GLU A 245 7.95 19.76 9.66
C GLU A 245 8.06 18.28 9.28
N LEU A 246 7.90 17.33 10.22
CA LEU A 246 7.91 15.91 9.89
C LEU A 246 6.75 15.53 8.98
N ALA A 247 5.58 16.16 9.14
CA ALA A 247 4.42 15.94 8.30
C ALA A 247 4.65 16.55 6.90
N PHE A 248 4.52 15.72 5.87
CA PHE A 248 4.72 16.18 4.48
C PHE A 248 3.47 16.11 3.62
N GLY A 249 2.55 15.18 3.87
CA GLY A 249 1.37 14.99 3.02
C GLY A 249 0.27 14.18 3.73
N ALA A 250 -0.85 14.02 3.05
CA ALA A 250 -2.02 13.31 3.54
C ALA A 250 -2.60 12.29 2.53
N ASP A 251 -3.29 11.29 3.05
CA ASP A 251 -4.07 10.30 2.29
C ASP A 251 -3.32 9.61 1.13
N GLY A 252 -3.52 10.06 -0.11
CA GLY A 252 -2.88 9.49 -1.30
C GLY A 252 -1.57 10.18 -1.69
N GLU A 253 -1.17 11.23 -0.97
CA GLU A 253 -0.04 12.06 -1.35
C GLU A 253 1.30 11.35 -1.08
N THR A 254 2.14 11.33 -2.12
CA THR A 254 3.52 10.85 -2.02
C THR A 254 4.47 12.03 -1.86
N LEU A 255 5.64 11.81 -1.24
CA LEU A 255 6.65 12.86 -1.08
C LEU A 255 7.11 13.48 -2.42
N PRO A 256 7.35 12.71 -3.51
CA PRO A 256 7.61 13.29 -4.83
C PRO A 256 6.47 14.18 -5.33
N ALA A 257 5.21 13.77 -5.17
CA ALA A 257 4.06 14.54 -5.61
C ALA A 257 3.91 15.87 -4.85
N VAL A 258 4.14 15.85 -3.53
CA VAL A 258 4.16 17.07 -2.71
C VAL A 258 5.26 18.02 -3.15
N VAL A 259 6.48 17.54 -3.39
CA VAL A 259 7.59 18.37 -3.89
C VAL A 259 7.27 18.95 -5.26
N GLY A 260 6.75 18.16 -6.19
CA GLY A 260 6.33 18.63 -7.51
C GLY A 260 5.25 19.70 -7.44
N SER A 261 4.28 19.54 -6.54
CA SER A 261 3.24 20.55 -6.31
C SER A 261 3.80 21.87 -5.79
N LEU A 262 4.74 21.83 -4.83
CA LEU A 262 5.41 23.02 -4.32
C LEU A 262 6.20 23.75 -5.41
N LEU A 263 6.97 23.02 -6.22
CA LEU A 263 7.73 23.58 -7.33
C LEU A 263 6.81 24.24 -8.37
N ARG A 264 5.76 23.55 -8.83
CA ARG A 264 4.77 24.13 -9.77
C ARG A 264 4.11 25.37 -9.21
N SER A 265 3.69 25.34 -7.96
CA SER A 265 3.01 26.47 -7.31
C SER A 265 3.91 27.69 -7.21
N ALA A 266 5.23 27.48 -7.05
CA ALA A 266 6.22 28.54 -7.04
C ALA A 266 6.73 28.93 -8.45
N GLY A 267 6.30 28.22 -9.50
CA GLY A 267 6.83 28.39 -10.86
C GLY A 267 8.31 28.00 -10.97
N GLN A 268 8.79 27.11 -10.09
CA GLN A 268 10.20 26.79 -9.95
C GLN A 268 10.61 25.46 -10.58
N THR A 269 11.86 25.38 -11.01
CA THR A 269 12.42 24.21 -11.70
C THR A 269 13.50 23.47 -10.90
N LEU A 270 13.66 22.17 -11.17
CA LEU A 270 14.57 21.25 -10.49
C LEU A 270 15.39 20.43 -11.51
N ALA A 271 16.68 20.26 -11.22
CA ALA A 271 17.54 19.25 -11.83
C ALA A 271 18.28 18.43 -10.77
N VAL A 272 18.72 17.22 -11.13
CA VAL A 272 19.38 16.30 -10.18
C VAL A 272 20.70 15.72 -10.70
N ALA A 273 21.65 15.48 -9.80
CA ALA A 273 22.88 14.75 -10.04
C ALA A 273 22.96 13.55 -9.09
N GLU A 274 22.96 12.36 -9.66
CA GLU A 274 22.87 11.10 -8.92
C GLU A 274 24.13 10.25 -9.08
N SER A 275 24.70 9.79 -7.96
CA SER A 275 25.68 8.70 -7.96
C SER A 275 25.05 7.44 -7.36
N CYS A 276 25.03 7.29 -6.03
CA CYS A 276 24.68 6.00 -5.42
C CYS A 276 23.20 5.59 -5.61
N THR A 277 22.29 6.52 -5.89
CA THR A 277 20.88 6.24 -6.23
C THR A 277 20.70 5.72 -7.64
N GLY A 278 21.61 6.04 -8.57
CA GLY A 278 21.65 5.48 -9.92
C GLY A 278 20.42 5.79 -10.78
N GLY A 279 19.86 7.00 -10.69
CA GLY A 279 18.68 7.42 -11.46
C GLY A 279 17.35 7.25 -10.72
N LEU A 280 17.37 6.71 -9.50
CA LEU A 280 16.15 6.47 -8.71
C LEU A 280 15.46 7.77 -8.30
N LEU A 281 16.20 8.84 -8.01
CA LEU A 281 15.59 10.12 -7.66
C LEU A 281 14.85 10.72 -8.86
N GLY A 282 15.47 10.71 -10.05
CA GLY A 282 14.80 11.09 -11.28
C GLY A 282 13.55 10.25 -11.56
N ALA A 283 13.65 8.92 -11.40
CA ALA A 283 12.51 8.02 -11.58
C ALA A 283 11.32 8.39 -10.66
N LEU A 284 11.57 8.57 -9.35
CA LEU A 284 10.54 8.96 -8.38
C LEU A 284 9.88 10.31 -8.72
N LEU A 285 10.66 11.28 -9.22
CA LEU A 285 10.12 12.57 -9.64
C LEU A 285 9.18 12.41 -10.85
N THR A 286 9.53 11.55 -11.80
CA THR A 286 8.77 11.31 -13.03
C THR A 286 7.58 10.33 -12.88
N GLU A 287 7.46 9.64 -11.76
CA GLU A 287 6.26 8.83 -11.45
C GLU A 287 5.00 9.69 -11.27
N THR A 288 5.17 10.98 -10.92
CA THR A 288 4.05 11.91 -10.75
C THR A 288 3.67 12.55 -12.10
N PRO A 289 2.40 12.43 -12.55
CA PRO A 289 1.94 13.14 -13.74
C PRO A 289 2.21 14.66 -13.66
N GLY A 290 2.60 15.25 -14.79
CA GLY A 290 2.98 16.67 -14.86
C GLY A 290 4.41 16.99 -14.38
N ALA A 291 5.26 15.98 -14.15
CA ALA A 291 6.65 16.19 -13.74
C ALA A 291 7.45 17.08 -14.71
N SER A 292 7.13 17.04 -16.00
CA SER A 292 7.80 17.85 -17.04
C SER A 292 7.67 19.35 -16.85
N GLU A 293 6.72 19.83 -16.04
CA GLU A 293 6.52 21.25 -15.75
C GLU A 293 7.59 21.83 -14.83
N TYR A 294 8.24 21.00 -14.01
CA TYR A 294 9.22 21.45 -13.03
C TYR A 294 10.54 20.66 -13.07
N PHE A 295 10.56 19.41 -13.53
CA PHE A 295 11.77 18.59 -13.57
C PHE A 295 12.44 18.67 -14.94
N LEU A 296 13.57 19.36 -15.02
CA LEU A 296 14.28 19.62 -16.29
C LEU A 296 15.16 18.45 -16.73
N GLY A 297 15.52 17.56 -15.82
CA GLY A 297 16.33 16.39 -16.09
C GLY A 297 17.37 16.11 -15.01
N GLY A 298 18.28 15.19 -15.30
CA GLY A 298 19.36 14.88 -14.38
C GLY A 298 20.53 14.14 -15.01
N VAL A 299 21.64 14.12 -14.28
CA VAL A 299 22.87 13.40 -14.63
C VAL A 299 23.05 12.23 -13.68
N VAL A 300 23.21 11.01 -14.21
CA VAL A 300 23.69 9.87 -13.42
C VAL A 300 25.21 9.80 -13.52
N ALA A 301 25.91 10.51 -12.62
CA ALA A 301 27.36 10.61 -12.58
C ALA A 301 27.96 9.47 -11.73
N TYR A 302 27.83 8.23 -12.21
CA TYR A 302 28.23 7.04 -11.45
C TYR A 302 29.76 6.87 -11.34
N ALA A 303 30.50 7.30 -12.36
CA ALA A 303 31.97 7.32 -12.39
C ALA A 303 32.55 8.69 -11.97
N ASN A 304 33.81 8.74 -11.55
CA ASN A 304 34.48 9.99 -11.18
C ASN A 304 34.66 10.91 -12.39
N GLU A 305 34.98 10.33 -13.54
CA GLU A 305 35.11 11.01 -14.82
C GLU A 305 33.79 11.65 -15.24
N ALA A 306 32.66 10.98 -15.00
CA ALA A 306 31.34 11.53 -15.24
C ALA A 306 31.02 12.71 -14.30
N LYS A 307 31.44 12.66 -13.03
CA LYS A 307 31.32 13.81 -12.10
C LYS A 307 32.13 15.00 -12.59
N ALA A 308 33.35 14.78 -13.08
CA ALA A 308 34.22 15.85 -13.57
C ALA A 308 33.69 16.45 -14.89
N CYS A 309 33.36 15.60 -15.86
CA CYS A 309 32.99 16.02 -17.21
C CYS A 309 31.59 16.62 -17.31
N LEU A 310 30.61 16.06 -16.58
CA LEU A 310 29.20 16.42 -16.74
C LEU A 310 28.71 17.40 -15.67
N LEU A 311 29.42 17.55 -14.54
CA LEU A 311 28.99 18.38 -13.40
C LEU A 311 30.07 19.36 -12.94
N ASP A 312 31.20 19.44 -13.67
CA ASP A 312 32.39 20.23 -13.35
C ASP A 312 32.95 20.00 -11.95
N VAL A 313 32.86 18.78 -11.41
CA VAL A 313 33.48 18.47 -10.11
C VAL A 313 35.01 18.46 -10.29
N PRO A 314 35.78 19.33 -9.60
CA PRO A 314 37.22 19.42 -9.78
C PRO A 314 37.93 18.09 -9.49
N GLN A 315 38.89 17.69 -10.33
CA GLN A 315 39.64 16.45 -10.12
C GLN A 315 40.44 16.47 -8.81
N GLU A 316 41.04 17.62 -8.48
CA GLU A 316 41.72 17.86 -7.20
C GLU A 316 40.83 17.61 -5.98
N MET A 317 39.54 17.95 -6.06
CA MET A 317 38.57 17.70 -4.99
C MET A 317 38.27 16.20 -4.84
N LEU A 318 38.13 15.48 -5.97
CA LEU A 318 37.94 14.03 -5.95
C LEU A 318 39.16 13.31 -5.37
N LEU A 319 40.38 13.79 -5.65
CA LEU A 319 41.63 13.26 -5.10
C LEU A 319 41.76 13.56 -3.60
N ALA A 320 41.47 14.79 -3.18
CA ALA A 320 41.65 15.23 -1.80
C ALA A 320 40.60 14.66 -0.83
N HIS A 321 39.33 14.62 -1.24
CA HIS A 321 38.22 14.26 -0.35
C HIS A 321 37.56 12.92 -0.68
N GLY A 322 37.83 12.37 -1.86
CA GLY A 322 37.13 11.21 -2.41
C GLY A 322 35.72 11.55 -2.93
N ALA A 323 35.21 10.69 -3.81
CA ALA A 323 33.91 10.86 -4.47
C ALA A 323 32.70 10.89 -3.52
N VAL A 324 32.83 10.32 -2.32
CA VAL A 324 31.81 10.36 -1.27
C VAL A 324 32.27 11.33 -0.19
N SER A 325 31.90 12.60 -0.36
CA SER A 325 32.24 13.69 0.53
C SER A 325 31.25 14.84 0.38
N GLU A 326 31.18 15.69 1.39
CA GLU A 326 30.38 16.91 1.42
C GLU A 326 30.65 17.87 0.24
N PRO A 327 31.90 18.29 -0.04
CA PRO A 327 32.17 19.25 -1.12
C PRO A 327 31.84 18.70 -2.51
N VAL A 328 31.95 17.37 -2.71
CA VAL A 328 31.55 16.71 -3.96
C VAL A 328 30.03 16.72 -4.12
N ALA A 329 29.26 16.45 -3.06
CA ALA A 329 27.80 16.53 -3.12
C ALA A 329 27.34 17.94 -3.49
N GLU A 330 27.93 18.96 -2.87
CA GLU A 330 27.64 20.37 -3.15
C GLU A 330 27.94 20.75 -4.60
N HIS A 331 29.12 20.38 -5.11
CA HIS A 331 29.47 20.62 -6.52
C HIS A 331 28.55 19.88 -7.48
N MET A 332 28.15 18.64 -7.16
CA MET A 332 27.18 17.90 -7.97
C MET A 332 25.82 18.62 -8.03
N ALA A 333 25.33 19.15 -6.92
CA ALA A 333 24.06 19.90 -6.89
C ALA A 333 24.14 21.19 -7.72
N ALA A 334 25.21 21.96 -7.54
CA ALA A 334 25.45 23.18 -8.31
C ALA A 334 25.66 22.88 -9.80
N GLY A 335 26.38 21.81 -10.14
CA GLY A 335 26.58 21.32 -11.50
C GLY A 335 25.27 20.97 -12.18
N ALA A 336 24.41 20.18 -11.54
CA ALA A 336 23.09 19.84 -12.07
C ALA A 336 22.25 21.10 -12.38
N ARG A 337 22.26 22.05 -11.46
CA ARG A 337 21.56 23.34 -11.62
C ARG A 337 22.06 24.10 -12.85
N ARG A 338 23.38 24.21 -13.03
CA ARG A 338 24.00 24.87 -14.19
C ARG A 338 23.71 24.14 -15.51
N CYS A 339 23.88 22.83 -15.54
CA CYS A 339 23.73 22.02 -16.77
C CYS A 339 22.34 22.13 -17.39
N PHE A 340 21.30 22.21 -16.57
CA PHE A 340 19.91 22.23 -17.03
C PHE A 340 19.26 23.62 -16.95
N GLY A 341 19.97 24.63 -16.42
CA GLY A 341 19.39 25.95 -16.17
C GLY A 341 18.24 25.93 -15.16
N ALA A 342 18.26 24.98 -14.21
CA ALA A 342 17.22 24.85 -13.19
C ALA A 342 17.39 25.88 -12.07
N GLU A 343 16.32 26.18 -11.33
CA GLU A 343 16.42 26.99 -10.12
C GLU A 343 16.96 26.22 -8.93
N TRP A 344 16.62 24.94 -8.84
CA TRP A 344 17.07 24.02 -7.81
C TRP A 344 17.92 22.89 -8.40
N GLY A 345 18.93 22.49 -7.64
CA GLY A 345 19.81 21.36 -7.93
C GLY A 345 19.91 20.43 -6.72
N ILE A 346 19.79 19.12 -6.93
CA ILE A 346 20.12 18.12 -5.91
C ILE A 346 21.36 17.35 -6.33
N GLY A 347 22.32 17.18 -5.43
CA GLY A 347 23.52 16.37 -5.63
C GLY A 347 23.61 15.24 -4.61
N LEU A 348 23.81 14.01 -5.06
CA LEU A 348 23.77 12.84 -4.19
C LEU A 348 24.94 11.87 -4.44
N THR A 349 25.78 11.68 -3.43
CA THR A 349 26.91 10.73 -3.45
C THR A 349 26.99 9.94 -2.15
N GLY A 350 27.33 8.64 -2.22
CA GLY A 350 27.24 7.76 -1.06
C GLY A 350 27.70 6.33 -1.32
N ILE A 351 27.68 5.52 -0.25
CA ILE A 351 28.11 4.13 -0.24
C ILE A 351 26.89 3.26 0.10
N ALA A 352 26.15 2.83 -0.93
CA ALA A 352 24.96 2.00 -0.73
C ALA A 352 25.26 0.57 -0.28
N GLY A 353 26.50 0.10 -0.43
CA GLY A 353 26.89 -1.29 -0.13
C GLY A 353 26.56 -2.28 -1.24
N PRO A 354 26.82 -3.59 -1.02
CA PRO A 354 27.34 -4.18 0.23
C PRO A 354 28.85 -3.95 0.46
N THR A 355 29.58 -3.47 -0.53
CA THR A 355 31.03 -3.19 -0.45
C THR A 355 31.32 -1.68 -0.51
N GLY A 356 32.59 -1.31 -0.34
CA GLY A 356 33.06 0.08 -0.49
C GLY A 356 33.02 0.93 0.78
N GLY A 357 32.59 0.36 1.91
CA GLY A 357 32.64 1.02 3.22
C GLY A 357 34.00 0.91 3.90
N SER A 358 34.30 1.87 4.78
CA SER A 358 35.45 1.88 5.69
C SER A 358 35.02 2.32 7.09
N LYS A 359 35.95 2.33 8.06
CA LYS A 359 35.67 2.84 9.42
C LYS A 359 35.26 4.32 9.41
N GLU A 360 35.88 5.12 8.54
CA GLU A 360 35.61 6.56 8.41
C GLU A 360 34.39 6.85 7.53
N LYS A 361 34.17 6.02 6.51
CA LYS A 361 33.08 6.14 5.55
C LYS A 361 32.26 4.84 5.52
N PRO A 362 31.37 4.61 6.50
CA PRO A 362 30.67 3.34 6.63
C PRO A 362 29.67 3.09 5.48
N LEU A 363 29.25 1.83 5.34
CA LEU A 363 28.10 1.48 4.50
C LEU A 363 26.87 2.28 4.96
N GLY A 364 26.07 2.74 3.99
CA GLY A 364 24.92 3.59 4.26
C GLY A 364 25.23 5.09 4.31
N LEU A 365 26.51 5.48 4.32
CA LEU A 365 26.90 6.89 4.29
C LEU A 365 26.46 7.55 2.97
N VAL A 366 25.68 8.62 3.05
CA VAL A 366 25.26 9.42 1.90
C VAL A 366 25.35 10.90 2.25
N TYR A 367 25.95 11.68 1.35
CA TYR A 367 25.88 13.14 1.35
C TYR A 367 24.84 13.58 0.31
N ILE A 368 23.94 14.44 0.76
CA ILE A 368 22.85 14.99 -0.05
C ILE A 368 22.95 16.50 0.01
N ALA A 369 23.20 17.15 -1.12
CA ALA A 369 23.22 18.59 -1.23
C ALA A 369 21.97 19.11 -1.95
N VAL A 370 21.42 20.22 -1.47
CA VAL A 370 20.37 20.99 -2.13
C VAL A 370 20.92 22.38 -2.41
N ALA A 371 21.05 22.72 -3.68
CA ALA A 371 21.43 24.04 -4.17
C ALA A 371 20.18 24.75 -4.71
N GLY A 372 20.01 26.03 -4.35
CA GLY A 372 18.86 26.82 -4.81
C GLY A 372 19.23 28.28 -5.04
N PRO A 373 18.23 29.16 -5.17
CA PRO A 373 18.45 30.61 -5.27
C PRO A 373 19.08 31.23 -4.02
N ARG A 374 18.92 30.59 -2.85
CA ARG A 374 19.57 30.97 -1.58
C ARG A 374 20.76 30.05 -1.29
N ALA A 375 21.48 30.30 -0.20
CA ALA A 375 22.57 29.43 0.26
C ALA A 375 22.08 27.97 0.34
N GLY A 376 22.83 27.06 -0.31
CA GLY A 376 22.56 25.63 -0.29
C GLY A 376 22.87 24.99 1.06
N ALA A 377 22.47 23.73 1.23
CA ALA A 377 22.82 22.93 2.40
C ALA A 377 23.25 21.53 1.99
N VAL A 378 24.23 20.98 2.70
CA VAL A 378 24.63 19.58 2.56
C VAL A 378 24.26 18.81 3.82
N HIS A 379 23.65 17.66 3.63
CA HIS A 379 23.16 16.80 4.70
C HIS A 379 23.88 15.46 4.66
N ARG A 380 24.52 15.10 5.76
CA ARG A 380 25.17 13.81 5.95
C ARG A 380 24.20 12.82 6.60
N HIS A 381 24.00 11.68 5.96
CA HIS A 381 23.16 10.58 6.46
C HIS A 381 23.95 9.28 6.56
N VAL A 382 23.57 8.42 7.50
CA VAL A 382 24.02 7.02 7.54
C VAL A 382 22.78 6.14 7.63
N PHE A 383 22.35 5.60 6.49
CA PHE A 383 21.13 4.80 6.41
C PHE A 383 21.42 3.31 6.68
N PRO A 384 20.72 2.67 7.63
CA PRO A 384 20.83 1.23 7.82
C PRO A 384 20.03 0.48 6.74
N GLY A 385 20.45 -0.75 6.45
CA GLY A 385 19.72 -1.69 5.61
C GLY A 385 20.50 -2.18 4.40
N THR A 386 19.79 -2.86 3.50
CA THR A 386 20.36 -3.36 2.24
C THR A 386 20.65 -2.22 1.27
N ARG A 387 21.40 -2.51 0.20
CA ARG A 387 21.70 -1.56 -0.87
C ARG A 387 20.45 -0.88 -1.43
N GLU A 388 19.37 -1.63 -1.63
CA GLU A 388 18.10 -1.11 -2.12
C GLU A 388 17.47 -0.13 -1.13
N VAL A 389 17.43 -0.51 0.15
CA VAL A 389 16.87 0.34 1.22
C VAL A 389 17.65 1.65 1.35
N VAL A 390 18.99 1.60 1.32
CA VAL A 390 19.83 2.80 1.37
C VAL A 390 19.56 3.72 0.19
N ARG A 391 19.51 3.19 -1.03
CA ARG A 391 19.21 3.98 -2.24
C ARG A 391 17.86 4.67 -2.14
N ARG A 392 16.82 3.94 -1.75
CA ARG A 392 15.46 4.48 -1.66
C ARG A 392 15.34 5.53 -0.56
N ARG A 393 15.92 5.30 0.62
CA ARG A 393 15.95 6.28 1.72
C ARG A 393 16.71 7.55 1.34
N ALA A 394 17.83 7.43 0.64
CA ALA A 394 18.60 8.56 0.16
C ALA A 394 17.81 9.43 -0.83
N ALA A 395 17.13 8.82 -1.80
CA ALA A 395 16.31 9.55 -2.76
C ALA A 395 15.13 10.28 -2.08
N LEU A 396 14.43 9.62 -1.15
CA LEU A 396 13.35 10.26 -0.40
C LEU A 396 13.86 11.37 0.54
N ALA A 397 15.03 11.17 1.18
CA ALA A 397 15.64 12.20 2.02
C ALA A 397 16.02 13.45 1.21
N ALA A 398 16.52 13.27 -0.02
CA ALA A 398 16.78 14.37 -0.93
C ALA A 398 15.53 15.20 -1.27
N LEU A 399 14.42 14.52 -1.58
CA LEU A 399 13.13 15.18 -1.79
C LEU A 399 12.66 15.92 -0.53
N ASN A 400 12.85 15.33 0.65
CA ASN A 400 12.47 15.97 1.89
C ASN A 400 13.30 17.22 2.19
N HIS A 401 14.62 17.19 1.96
CA HIS A 401 15.47 18.37 2.14
C HIS A 401 15.07 19.49 1.19
N LEU A 402 14.75 19.17 -0.07
CA LEU A 402 14.21 20.15 -1.00
C LEU A 402 12.86 20.70 -0.54
N ARG A 403 11.93 19.84 -0.10
CA ARG A 403 10.62 20.27 0.46
C ARG A 403 10.79 21.28 1.59
N LEU A 404 11.72 21.01 2.51
CA LEU A 404 12.00 21.91 3.62
C LEU A 404 12.63 23.23 3.15
N ALA A 405 13.54 23.17 2.17
CA ALA A 405 14.13 24.37 1.58
C ALA A 405 13.09 25.26 0.88
N LEU A 406 12.14 24.67 0.14
CA LEU A 406 11.05 25.38 -0.54
C LEU A 406 10.06 26.06 0.42
N LYS A 407 9.88 25.52 1.64
CA LYS A 407 8.95 26.06 2.64
C LYS A 407 9.54 27.20 3.47
N ARG A 408 10.85 27.45 3.39
CA ARG A 408 11.48 28.54 4.15
C ARG A 408 11.18 29.89 3.48
N PRO A 409 10.66 30.89 4.22
CA PRO A 409 10.29 32.21 3.69
C PRO A 409 11.45 32.93 3.03
#